data_AF-A0A4R0RF41-F1
#
_entry.id   AF-A0A4R0RF41-F1
#
_cell.length_a   1.000
_cell.length_b   1.000
_cell.length_c   1.000
_cell.angle_alpha   90.00
_cell.angle_beta   90.00
_cell.angle_gamma   90.00
#
_symmetry.space_group_name_H-M   'P 1'
#
loop_
_entity.id
_entity.type
_entity.pdbx_description
1 polymer ?
#
loop_
_entity_poly.entity_id
_entity_poly.type
_entity_poly.pdbx_seq_one_letter_code
_entity_poly.pdbx_strand_id
1 'polypeptide(L)'
;MPARTSEKTAPGPIASQPSESLPSYEEIRAERSLKDAFSKLVKDHDEIQRLFISVAAELEATEKIGKDHELCKEWNILRQKHRKLYRDSQLNASQCASFFNNFSTILVPLSRSRMTLPEKHLMIEKFLEAIPAHQESARKVANKFQELSKDVEIFPVKVSSYLRNQAEGSGLLAGIWSGVEELCLSIWNALYGLLTAIVNAFRDMLGCIAKIRFSCVGVVGVEFELRSSASRVSSETHRRRPSLAQAFRDCEDISENLNGFEDAWYCVRLACESLLSSVLMAKNVYSIPAAHDANMKSAASVYTPLVQCLLAYAAGKSPLD
;
A
#
# COMPACT_ATOMS: atom_id res chain seq x y z
N MET A 1 -17.34 -72.65 40.75
CA MET A 1 -16.24 -71.79 41.26
C MET A 1 -15.00 -72.06 40.41
N PRO A 2 -14.17 -71.03 40.11
CA PRO A 2 -14.17 -70.31 38.82
C PRO A 2 -12.86 -70.51 38.02
N ALA A 3 -12.76 -70.14 36.74
CA ALA A 3 -12.34 -68.79 36.33
C ALA A 3 -12.79 -68.45 34.89
N ARG A 4 -13.58 -67.37 34.77
CA ARG A 4 -13.82 -66.63 33.52
C ARG A 4 -12.66 -65.67 33.30
N THR A 5 -11.93 -65.81 32.19
CA THR A 5 -11.02 -64.79 31.69
C THR A 5 -11.83 -63.72 30.95
N SER A 6 -11.82 -62.51 31.50
CA SER A 6 -12.45 -61.33 30.95
C SER A 6 -11.49 -60.70 29.94
N GLU A 7 -11.82 -60.74 28.65
CA GLU A 7 -11.14 -59.94 27.63
C GLU A 7 -11.43 -58.46 27.88
N LYS A 8 -10.36 -57.72 28.12
CA LYS A 8 -10.36 -56.29 28.45
C LYS A 8 -10.17 -55.53 27.13
N THR A 9 -11.27 -55.03 26.57
CA THR A 9 -11.28 -54.18 25.38
C THR A 9 -10.45 -52.92 25.66
N ALA A 10 -9.35 -52.76 24.93
CA ALA A 10 -8.50 -51.57 25.03
C ALA A 10 -9.26 -50.34 24.49
N PRO A 11 -9.16 -49.18 25.14
CA PRO A 11 -9.69 -47.93 24.58
C PRO A 11 -8.89 -47.57 23.33
N GLY A 12 -9.60 -47.38 22.22
CA GLY A 12 -9.01 -46.97 20.94
C GLY A 12 -8.28 -45.63 21.06
N PRO A 13 -7.30 -45.36 20.17
CA PRO A 13 -6.56 -44.10 20.19
C PRO A 13 -7.54 -42.96 19.92
N ILE A 14 -7.64 -42.07 20.90
CA ILE A 14 -8.31 -40.77 20.78
C ILE A 14 -7.65 -40.06 19.62
N ALA A 15 -8.42 -39.82 18.56
CA ALA A 15 -8.00 -39.03 17.42
C ALA A 15 -7.58 -37.65 17.94
N SER A 16 -6.29 -37.36 17.85
CA SER A 16 -5.71 -36.07 18.15
C SER A 16 -6.42 -35.03 17.28
N GLN A 17 -7.27 -34.19 17.89
CA GLN A 17 -7.77 -33.02 17.20
C GLN A 17 -6.57 -32.17 16.75
N PRO A 18 -6.56 -31.63 15.52
CA PRO A 18 -5.53 -30.70 15.12
C PRO A 18 -5.66 -29.47 16.02
N SER A 19 -4.67 -29.26 16.89
CA SER A 19 -4.57 -28.05 17.68
C SER A 19 -4.52 -26.87 16.72
N GLU A 20 -5.54 -26.01 16.73
CA GLU A 20 -5.43 -24.66 16.22
C GLU A 20 -4.34 -23.98 17.05
N SER A 21 -3.13 -23.94 16.48
CA SER A 21 -2.00 -23.24 17.09
C SER A 21 -2.36 -21.77 17.20
N LEU A 22 -2.28 -21.23 18.42
CA LEU A 22 -2.48 -19.80 18.67
C LEU A 22 -1.52 -18.98 17.80
N PRO A 23 -1.96 -17.83 17.25
CA PRO A 23 -1.09 -16.95 16.48
C PRO A 23 0.13 -16.54 17.29
N SER A 24 1.28 -16.52 16.64
CA SER A 24 2.52 -16.00 17.21
C SER A 24 2.42 -14.49 17.48
N TYR A 25 3.23 -13.99 18.42
CA TYR A 25 3.29 -12.56 18.73
C TYR A 25 3.64 -11.70 17.49
N GLU A 26 4.51 -12.21 16.61
CA GLU A 26 4.89 -11.53 15.37
C GLU A 26 3.71 -11.42 14.39
N GLU A 27 2.87 -12.46 14.28
CA GLU A 27 1.67 -12.43 13.44
C GLU A 27 0.65 -11.40 13.94
N ILE A 28 0.45 -11.33 15.26
CA ILE A 28 -0.45 -10.34 15.89
C ILE A 28 0.06 -8.91 15.66
N ARG A 29 1.38 -8.70 15.77
CA ARG A 29 2.01 -7.40 15.51
C ARG A 29 1.86 -7.01 14.03
N ALA A 30 2.17 -7.91 13.10
CA ALA A 30 2.07 -7.67 11.67
C ALA A 30 0.63 -7.35 11.24
N GLU A 31 -0.36 -8.06 11.79
CA GLU A 31 -1.78 -7.76 11.57
C GLU A 31 -2.13 -6.35 12.05
N ARG A 32 -1.69 -5.97 13.26
CA ARG A 32 -1.96 -4.64 13.81
C ARG A 32 -1.34 -3.55 12.94
N SER A 33 -0.05 -3.68 12.59
CA SER A 33 0.64 -2.72 11.73
C SER A 33 -0.05 -2.57 10.38
N LEU A 34 -0.55 -3.66 9.80
CA LEU A 34 -1.31 -3.62 8.54
C LEU A 34 -2.65 -2.87 8.69
N LYS A 35 -3.40 -3.15 9.76
CA LYS A 35 -4.66 -2.46 10.05
C LYS A 35 -4.44 -0.97 10.33
N ASP A 36 -3.40 -0.62 11.07
CA ASP A 36 -3.02 0.77 11.35
C ASP A 36 -2.65 1.52 10.05
N ALA A 37 -1.87 0.89 9.16
CA ALA A 37 -1.51 1.46 7.88
C ALA A 37 -2.75 1.77 7.01
N PHE A 38 -3.65 0.81 6.84
CA PHE A 38 -4.87 1.01 6.05
C PHE A 38 -5.88 1.97 6.72
N SER A 39 -5.92 2.02 8.06
CA SER A 39 -6.67 3.04 8.81
C SER A 39 -6.13 4.44 8.55
N LYS A 40 -4.80 4.59 8.48
CA LYS A 40 -4.13 5.84 8.15
C LYS A 40 -4.51 6.32 6.75
N LEU A 41 -4.55 5.45 5.73
CA LEU A 41 -4.88 5.84 4.36
C LEU A 41 -6.23 6.57 4.21
N VAL A 42 -7.25 6.14 4.95
CA VAL A 42 -8.57 6.79 4.91
C VAL A 42 -8.49 8.20 5.50
N LYS A 43 -7.78 8.36 6.63
CA LYS A 43 -7.55 9.67 7.25
C LYS A 43 -6.70 10.57 6.36
N ASP A 44 -5.66 10.01 5.76
CA ASP A 44 -4.75 10.70 4.83
C ASP A 44 -5.51 11.20 3.61
N HIS A 45 -6.47 10.43 3.08
CA HIS A 45 -7.32 10.89 1.99
C HIS A 45 -8.07 12.18 2.35
N ASP A 46 -8.72 12.20 3.52
CA ASP A 46 -9.48 13.36 4.00
C ASP A 46 -8.57 14.56 4.28
N GLU A 47 -7.38 14.31 4.84
CA GLU A 47 -6.35 15.33 5.06
C GLU A 47 -5.88 15.92 3.73
N ILE A 48 -5.46 15.09 2.78
CA ILE A 48 -5.04 15.51 1.44
C ILE A 48 -6.14 16.36 0.78
N GLN A 49 -7.41 15.97 0.89
CA GLN A 49 -8.52 16.76 0.35
C GLN A 49 -8.62 18.15 0.97
N ARG A 50 -8.41 18.27 2.29
CA ARG A 50 -8.40 19.56 3.00
C ARG A 50 -7.19 20.40 2.61
N LEU A 51 -6.00 19.81 2.54
CA LEU A 51 -4.77 20.48 2.12
C LEU A 51 -4.86 21.00 0.68
N PHE A 52 -5.43 20.22 -0.25
CA PHE A 52 -5.70 20.70 -1.62
C PHE A 52 -6.57 21.95 -1.65
N ILE A 53 -7.58 22.04 -0.77
CA ILE A 53 -8.46 23.21 -0.65
C ILE A 53 -7.69 24.39 -0.03
N SER A 54 -6.89 24.13 1.00
CA SER A 54 -6.05 25.13 1.67
C SER A 54 -5.09 25.81 0.69
N VAL A 55 -4.30 25.02 -0.05
CA VAL A 55 -3.38 25.55 -1.07
C VAL A 55 -4.13 26.34 -2.15
N ALA A 56 -5.29 25.86 -2.61
CA ALA A 56 -6.08 26.60 -3.59
C ALA A 56 -6.50 27.98 -3.06
N ALA A 57 -6.99 28.06 -1.82
CA ALA A 57 -7.39 29.32 -1.21
C ALA A 57 -6.21 30.30 -1.07
N GLU A 58 -5.02 29.80 -0.71
CA GLU A 58 -3.80 30.59 -0.59
C GLU A 58 -3.31 31.13 -1.96
N LEU A 59 -3.39 30.31 -3.01
CA LEU A 59 -3.08 30.73 -4.39
C LEU A 59 -4.06 31.81 -4.87
N GLU A 60 -5.36 31.60 -4.65
CA GLU A 60 -6.41 32.56 -5.03
C GLU A 60 -6.28 33.90 -4.29
N ALA A 61 -5.87 33.87 -3.03
CA ALA A 61 -5.67 35.05 -2.19
C ALA A 61 -4.36 35.81 -2.51
N THR A 62 -3.45 35.20 -3.27
CA THR A 62 -2.19 35.84 -3.67
C THR A 62 -2.46 36.84 -4.80
N GLU A 63 -2.24 38.13 -4.54
CA GLU A 63 -2.57 39.26 -5.43
C GLU A 63 -2.05 39.09 -6.87
N LYS A 64 -0.85 38.53 -7.04
CA LYS A 64 -0.22 38.32 -8.36
C LYS A 64 -0.71 37.07 -9.11
N ILE A 65 -1.39 36.15 -8.43
CA ILE A 65 -1.89 34.90 -9.01
C ILE A 65 -3.38 35.10 -9.28
N GLY A 66 -4.20 35.18 -8.23
CA GLY A 66 -5.65 35.31 -8.36
C GLY A 66 -6.33 34.02 -8.85
N LYS A 67 -7.66 34.04 -8.91
CA LYS A 67 -8.48 32.85 -9.10
C LYS A 67 -8.38 32.21 -10.48
N ASP A 68 -8.33 33.01 -11.54
CA ASP A 68 -8.37 32.52 -12.91
C ASP A 68 -6.98 32.15 -13.47
N HIS A 69 -5.95 32.17 -12.63
CA HIS A 69 -4.57 31.91 -13.00
C HIS A 69 -4.32 30.45 -13.42
N GLU A 70 -3.38 30.24 -14.34
CA GLU A 70 -3.00 28.90 -14.82
C GLU A 70 -2.49 27.99 -13.69
N LEU A 71 -1.75 28.53 -12.71
CA LEU A 71 -1.32 27.78 -11.52
C LEU A 71 -2.50 27.24 -10.70
N CYS A 72 -3.60 27.98 -10.59
CA CYS A 72 -4.82 27.52 -9.91
C CYS A 72 -5.50 26.39 -10.70
N LYS A 73 -5.50 26.47 -12.04
CA LYS A 73 -6.01 25.41 -12.91
C LYS A 73 -5.17 24.14 -12.80
N GLU A 74 -3.84 24.28 -12.86
CA GLU A 74 -2.89 23.17 -12.70
C GLU A 74 -3.05 22.49 -11.34
N TRP A 75 -3.13 23.26 -10.26
CA TRP A 75 -3.38 22.73 -8.92
C TRP A 75 -4.70 21.95 -8.84
N ASN A 76 -5.77 22.47 -9.46
CA ASN A 76 -7.04 21.78 -9.52
C ASN A 76 -6.97 20.48 -10.35
N ILE A 77 -6.14 20.42 -11.40
CA ILE A 77 -5.86 19.18 -12.13
C ILE A 77 -5.22 18.13 -11.21
N LEU A 78 -4.24 18.52 -10.39
CA LEU A 78 -3.62 17.61 -9.40
C LEU A 78 -4.64 17.10 -8.39
N ARG A 79 -5.49 17.98 -7.87
CA ARG A 79 -6.60 17.61 -6.97
C ARG A 79 -7.57 16.62 -7.61
N GLN A 80 -7.93 16.83 -8.88
CA GLN A 80 -8.81 15.92 -9.62
C GLN A 80 -8.13 14.58 -9.90
N LYS A 81 -6.83 14.59 -10.25
CA LYS A 81 -5.99 13.40 -10.44
C LYS A 81 -5.97 12.56 -9.15
N HIS A 82 -5.75 13.18 -7.99
CA HIS A 82 -5.85 12.51 -6.69
C HIS A 82 -7.21 11.84 -6.47
N ARG A 83 -8.32 12.57 -6.63
CA ARG A 83 -9.67 12.03 -6.41
C ARG A 83 -9.97 10.81 -7.28
N LYS A 84 -9.59 10.90 -8.56
CA LYS A 84 -9.76 9.79 -9.50
C LYS A 84 -8.89 8.61 -9.09
N LEU A 85 -7.61 8.86 -8.83
CA LEU A 85 -6.65 7.82 -8.43
C LEU A 85 -7.08 7.10 -7.16
N TYR A 86 -7.57 7.83 -6.15
CA TYR A 86 -8.09 7.24 -4.92
C TYR A 86 -9.27 6.30 -5.20
N ARG A 87 -10.28 6.73 -5.99
CA ARG A 87 -11.41 5.85 -6.37
C ARG A 87 -10.96 4.62 -7.16
N ASP A 88 -10.06 4.82 -8.12
CA ASP A 88 -9.49 3.71 -8.90
C ASP A 88 -8.75 2.73 -7.98
N SER A 89 -8.03 3.23 -6.97
CA SER A 89 -7.36 2.39 -5.98
C SER A 89 -8.35 1.62 -5.09
N GLN A 90 -9.47 2.22 -4.69
CA GLN A 90 -10.52 1.52 -3.92
C GLN A 90 -11.14 0.37 -4.73
N LEU A 91 -11.39 0.60 -6.02
CA LEU A 91 -11.87 -0.46 -6.91
C LEU A 91 -10.85 -1.61 -7.03
N ASN A 92 -9.57 -1.28 -7.19
CA ASN A 92 -8.50 -2.29 -7.21
C ASN A 92 -8.41 -3.04 -5.87
N ALA A 93 -8.64 -2.37 -4.74
CA ALA A 93 -8.61 -3.00 -3.43
C ALA A 93 -9.73 -4.02 -3.30
N SER A 94 -10.95 -3.69 -3.78
CA SER A 94 -12.05 -4.64 -3.83
C SER A 94 -11.73 -5.86 -4.70
N GLN A 95 -11.06 -5.67 -5.83
CA GLN A 95 -10.66 -6.77 -6.72
C GLN A 95 -9.59 -7.67 -6.08
N CYS A 96 -8.55 -7.08 -5.49
CA CYS A 96 -7.52 -7.82 -4.76
C CYS A 96 -8.11 -8.56 -3.54
N ALA A 97 -9.01 -7.93 -2.78
CA ALA A 97 -9.69 -8.58 -1.66
C ALA A 97 -10.49 -9.80 -2.11
N SER A 98 -11.28 -9.67 -3.19
CA SER A 98 -12.02 -10.79 -3.78
C SER A 98 -11.09 -11.93 -4.20
N PHE A 99 -9.97 -11.60 -4.84
CA PHE A 99 -8.97 -12.58 -5.26
C PHE A 99 -8.33 -13.32 -4.08
N PHE A 100 -7.82 -12.61 -3.07
CA PHE A 100 -7.24 -13.23 -1.87
C PHE A 100 -8.28 -14.02 -1.06
N ASN A 101 -9.53 -13.56 -1.02
CA ASN A 101 -10.62 -14.31 -0.41
C ASN A 101 -10.90 -15.62 -1.16
N ASN A 102 -10.90 -15.59 -2.49
CA ASN A 102 -11.04 -16.79 -3.32
C ASN A 102 -9.89 -17.78 -3.08
N PHE A 103 -8.66 -17.30 -2.87
CA PHE A 103 -7.55 -18.16 -2.46
C PHE A 103 -7.87 -18.92 -1.16
N SER A 104 -8.30 -18.20 -0.12
CA SER A 104 -8.61 -18.81 1.19
C SER A 104 -9.83 -19.75 1.14
N THR A 105 -10.83 -19.44 0.33
CA THR A 105 -12.11 -20.17 0.29
C THR A 105 -12.13 -21.32 -0.71
N ILE A 106 -11.31 -21.26 -1.77
CA ILE A 106 -11.29 -22.25 -2.85
C ILE A 106 -10.00 -23.07 -2.82
N LEU A 107 -8.84 -22.40 -2.80
CA LEU A 107 -7.55 -23.06 -3.01
C LEU A 107 -7.03 -23.75 -1.74
N VAL A 108 -7.24 -23.15 -0.56
CA VAL A 108 -6.86 -23.76 0.73
C VAL A 108 -7.60 -25.08 1.01
N PRO A 109 -8.93 -25.20 0.86
CA PRO A 109 -9.64 -26.46 1.08
C PRO A 109 -9.51 -27.46 -0.08
N LEU A 110 -8.79 -27.13 -1.17
CA LEU A 110 -8.78 -27.90 -2.41
C LEU A 110 -8.31 -29.35 -2.22
N SER A 111 -7.33 -29.59 -1.35
CA SER A 111 -6.83 -30.92 -1.00
C SER A 111 -7.93 -31.86 -0.48
N ARG A 112 -8.85 -31.33 0.33
CA ARG A 112 -9.97 -32.03 0.99
C ARG A 112 -11.21 -32.12 0.10
N SER A 113 -11.20 -31.45 -1.05
CA SER A 113 -12.31 -31.52 -2.00
C SER A 113 -12.41 -32.88 -2.67
N ARG A 114 -13.64 -33.22 -3.11
CA ARG A 114 -13.96 -34.45 -3.87
C ARG A 114 -13.53 -34.38 -5.34
N MET A 115 -12.84 -33.30 -5.75
CA MET A 115 -12.37 -33.11 -7.12
C MET A 115 -11.30 -34.15 -7.48
N THR A 116 -11.25 -34.51 -8.76
CA THR A 116 -10.18 -35.33 -9.32
C THR A 116 -8.85 -34.57 -9.32
N LEU A 117 -7.73 -35.30 -9.39
CA LEU A 117 -6.40 -34.68 -9.46
C LEU A 117 -6.23 -33.70 -10.64
N PRO A 118 -6.69 -34.02 -11.88
CA PRO A 118 -6.63 -33.07 -12.99
C PRO A 118 -7.43 -31.79 -12.75
N GLU A 119 -8.61 -31.88 -12.13
CA GLU A 119 -9.43 -30.71 -11.81
C GLU A 119 -8.75 -29.83 -10.75
N LYS A 120 -8.16 -30.44 -9.71
CA LYS A 120 -7.39 -29.70 -8.70
C LYS A 120 -6.20 -28.98 -9.32
N HIS A 121 -5.47 -29.66 -10.21
CA HIS A 121 -4.34 -29.07 -10.92
C HIS A 121 -4.76 -27.88 -11.78
N LEU A 122 -5.85 -28.02 -12.54
CA LEU A 122 -6.42 -26.94 -13.33
C LEU A 122 -6.80 -25.71 -12.48
N MET A 123 -7.38 -25.93 -11.29
CA MET A 123 -7.70 -24.83 -10.37
C MET A 123 -6.45 -24.09 -9.90
N ILE A 124 -5.40 -24.82 -9.54
CA ILE A 124 -4.11 -24.23 -9.13
C ILE A 124 -3.50 -23.41 -10.27
N GLU A 125 -3.50 -23.94 -11.51
CA GLU A 125 -2.97 -23.23 -12.68
C GLU A 125 -3.74 -21.92 -12.95
N LYS A 126 -5.08 -21.95 -12.90
CA LYS A 126 -5.91 -20.75 -13.07
C LYS A 126 -5.61 -19.67 -12.03
N PHE A 127 -5.33 -20.07 -10.78
CA PHE A 127 -4.91 -19.12 -9.75
C PHE A 127 -3.53 -18.54 -10.06
N LEU A 128 -2.56 -19.38 -10.45
CA LEU A 128 -1.22 -18.93 -10.83
C LEU A 128 -1.24 -17.94 -12.00
N GLU A 129 -2.11 -18.13 -12.98
CA GLU A 129 -2.28 -17.21 -14.11
C GLU A 129 -2.86 -15.85 -13.69
N ALA A 130 -3.67 -15.80 -12.64
CA ALA A 130 -4.32 -14.57 -12.17
C ALA A 130 -3.43 -13.70 -11.27
N ILE A 131 -2.50 -14.30 -10.50
CA ILE A 131 -1.66 -13.57 -9.53
C ILE A 131 -0.86 -12.42 -10.19
N PRO A 132 -0.19 -12.60 -11.35
CA PRO A 132 0.58 -11.54 -11.99
C PRO A 132 -0.26 -10.31 -12.34
N ALA A 133 -1.54 -10.49 -12.71
CA ALA A 133 -2.43 -9.38 -13.04
C ALA A 133 -2.71 -8.49 -11.82
N HIS A 134 -2.95 -9.10 -10.65
CA HIS A 134 -3.15 -8.35 -9.40
C HIS A 134 -1.85 -7.69 -8.90
N GLN A 135 -0.72 -8.38 -9.02
CA GLN A 135 0.59 -7.82 -8.69
C GLN A 135 0.90 -6.58 -9.55
N GLU A 136 0.68 -6.68 -10.86
CA GLU A 136 0.90 -5.59 -11.80
C GLU A 136 -0.06 -4.42 -11.55
N SER A 137 -1.31 -4.70 -11.20
CA SER A 137 -2.26 -3.65 -10.85
C SER A 137 -1.83 -2.89 -9.60
N ALA A 138 -1.43 -3.60 -8.54
CA ALA A 138 -0.91 -2.99 -7.32
C ALA A 138 0.32 -2.11 -7.60
N ARG A 139 1.25 -2.59 -8.44
CA ARG A 139 2.42 -1.82 -8.88
C ARG A 139 2.03 -0.55 -9.64
N LYS A 140 1.08 -0.63 -10.56
CA LYS A 140 0.57 0.54 -11.30
C LYS A 140 -0.07 1.57 -10.38
N VAL A 141 -0.82 1.14 -9.37
CA VAL A 141 -1.43 2.06 -8.40
C VAL A 141 -0.36 2.74 -7.56
N ALA A 142 0.62 2.00 -7.02
CA ALA A 142 1.74 2.57 -6.27
C ALA A 142 2.50 3.63 -7.11
N ASN A 143 2.85 3.30 -8.35
CA ASN A 143 3.55 4.21 -9.25
C ASN A 143 2.76 5.50 -9.52
N LYS A 144 1.44 5.40 -9.71
CA LYS A 144 0.59 6.59 -9.95
C LYS A 144 0.51 7.50 -8.73
N PHE A 145 0.51 6.96 -7.51
CA PHE A 145 0.58 7.77 -6.28
C PHE A 145 1.95 8.45 -6.16
N GLN A 146 3.02 7.72 -6.44
CA GLN A 146 4.37 8.28 -6.48
C GLN A 146 4.50 9.41 -7.52
N GLU A 147 3.98 9.23 -8.74
CA GLU A 147 3.97 10.26 -9.78
C GLU A 147 3.19 11.50 -9.35
N LEU A 148 2.02 11.32 -8.75
CA LEU A 148 1.24 12.43 -8.21
C LEU A 148 1.96 13.15 -7.07
N SER A 149 2.66 12.41 -6.21
CA SER A 149 3.49 12.95 -5.13
C SER A 149 4.56 13.90 -5.69
N LYS A 150 5.31 13.46 -6.71
CA LYS A 150 6.30 14.29 -7.43
C LYS A 150 5.68 15.55 -8.04
N ASP A 151 4.53 15.41 -8.70
CA ASP A 151 3.85 16.56 -9.30
C ASP A 151 3.49 17.63 -8.25
N VAL A 152 3.10 17.20 -7.04
CA VAL A 152 2.81 18.09 -5.91
C VAL A 152 4.09 18.70 -5.32
N GLU A 153 5.17 17.93 -5.15
CA GLU A 153 6.45 18.43 -4.63
C GLU A 153 7.07 19.52 -5.51
N ILE A 154 6.92 19.39 -6.83
CA ILE A 154 7.48 20.35 -7.79
C ILE A 154 6.63 21.65 -7.85
N PHE A 155 5.35 21.58 -7.47
CA PHE A 155 4.42 22.69 -7.63
C PHE A 155 4.85 23.98 -6.88
N PRO A 156 5.32 23.95 -5.62
CA PRO A 156 5.89 25.12 -4.92
C PRO A 156 7.01 25.84 -5.68
N VAL A 157 7.86 25.08 -6.41
CA VAL A 157 8.95 25.63 -7.21
C VAL A 157 8.39 26.46 -8.36
N LYS A 158 7.36 25.95 -9.05
CA LYS A 158 6.67 26.67 -10.13
C LYS A 158 6.03 27.97 -9.64
N VAL A 159 5.36 27.92 -8.49
CA VAL A 159 4.76 29.11 -7.85
C VAL A 159 5.83 30.14 -7.52
N SER A 160 6.94 29.72 -6.91
CA SER A 160 8.05 30.60 -6.55
C SER A 160 8.70 31.25 -7.77
N SER A 161 8.91 30.47 -8.83
CA SER A 161 9.46 30.98 -10.09
C SER A 161 8.57 32.05 -10.71
N TYR A 162 7.26 31.77 -10.82
CA TYR A 162 6.28 32.73 -11.32
C TYR A 162 6.32 34.06 -10.54
N LEU A 163 6.29 33.99 -9.20
CA LEU A 163 6.26 35.18 -8.36
C LEU A 163 7.53 36.02 -8.45
N ARG A 164 8.70 35.38 -8.60
CA ARG A 164 9.96 36.08 -8.82
C ARG A 164 9.99 36.76 -10.18
N ASN A 165 9.54 36.09 -11.25
CA ASN A 165 9.47 36.68 -12.59
C ASN A 165 8.56 37.92 -12.60
N GLN A 166 7.47 37.90 -11.83
CA GLN A 166 6.60 39.05 -11.63
C GLN A 166 7.18 40.14 -10.70
N ALA A 167 8.27 39.88 -9.97
CA ALA A 167 8.92 40.85 -9.11
C ALA A 167 10.12 41.53 -9.81
N GLU A 168 10.83 40.81 -10.67
CA GLU A 168 12.06 41.29 -11.33
C GLU A 168 11.79 42.05 -12.65
N GLY A 169 10.56 41.99 -13.17
CA GLY A 169 10.19 42.60 -14.45
C GLY A 169 10.84 41.88 -15.64
N SER A 170 10.28 42.05 -16.84
CA SER A 170 10.65 41.33 -18.08
C SER A 170 12.04 41.71 -18.62
N GLY A 171 13.11 41.44 -17.86
CA GLY A 171 14.50 41.70 -18.22
C GLY A 171 15.28 40.44 -18.62
N LEU A 172 16.47 40.64 -19.20
CA LEU A 172 17.46 39.61 -19.61
C LEU A 172 17.75 38.54 -18.54
N LEU A 173 17.57 38.86 -17.26
CA LEU A 173 17.74 37.93 -16.13
C LEU A 173 16.68 36.82 -16.09
N ALA A 174 15.47 37.07 -16.59
CA ALA A 174 14.41 36.06 -16.63
C ALA A 174 14.78 34.85 -17.52
N GLY A 175 15.47 35.09 -18.64
CA GLY A 175 15.93 34.02 -19.55
C GLY A 175 17.14 33.23 -19.02
N ILE A 176 18.02 33.88 -18.27
CA ILE A 176 19.12 33.19 -17.56
C ILE A 176 18.53 32.34 -16.43
N TRP A 177 17.53 32.87 -15.72
CA TRP A 177 16.93 32.17 -14.62
C TRP A 177 16.05 31.00 -15.05
N SER A 178 15.29 31.11 -16.16
CA SER A 178 14.57 29.95 -16.70
C SER A 178 15.52 28.80 -17.05
N GLY A 179 16.72 29.10 -17.55
CA GLY A 179 17.76 28.09 -17.77
C GLY A 179 18.29 27.46 -16.48
N VAL A 180 18.46 28.25 -15.41
CA VAL A 180 18.83 27.73 -14.08
C VAL A 180 17.69 26.92 -13.46
N GLU A 181 16.44 27.29 -13.67
CA GLU A 181 15.26 26.54 -13.22
C GLU A 181 15.16 25.20 -13.94
N GLU A 182 15.29 25.18 -15.26
CA GLU A 182 15.36 23.93 -16.04
C GLU A 182 16.52 23.05 -15.56
N LEU A 183 17.68 23.65 -15.26
CA LEU A 183 18.82 22.95 -14.71
C LEU A 183 18.53 22.40 -13.30
N CYS A 184 17.93 23.20 -12.41
CA CYS A 184 17.58 22.78 -11.05
C CYS A 184 16.49 21.71 -11.05
N LEU A 185 15.46 21.83 -11.89
CA LEU A 185 14.45 20.80 -12.10
C LEU A 185 15.05 19.54 -12.71
N SER A 186 15.98 19.67 -13.66
CA SER A 186 16.71 18.54 -14.24
C SER A 186 17.58 17.83 -13.21
N ILE A 187 18.35 18.58 -12.41
CA ILE A 187 19.16 18.08 -11.29
C ILE A 187 18.26 17.44 -10.24
N TRP A 188 17.14 18.06 -9.88
CA TRP A 188 16.16 17.51 -8.96
C TRP A 188 15.58 16.21 -9.48
N ASN A 189 15.12 16.17 -10.74
CA ASN A 189 14.61 14.97 -11.39
C ASN A 189 15.67 13.87 -11.46
N ALA A 190 16.94 14.21 -11.69
CA ALA A 190 18.05 13.27 -11.71
C ALA A 190 18.38 12.73 -10.30
N LEU A 191 18.47 13.59 -9.30
CA LEU A 191 18.70 13.22 -7.90
C LEU A 191 17.54 12.40 -7.35
N TYR A 192 16.31 12.82 -7.63
CA TYR A 192 15.10 12.10 -7.26
C TYR A 192 15.04 10.75 -7.98
N GLY A 193 15.38 10.69 -9.27
CA GLY A 193 15.47 9.44 -10.03
C GLY A 193 16.49 8.48 -9.42
N LEU A 194 17.65 9.00 -8.99
CA LEU A 194 18.67 8.23 -8.30
C LEU A 194 18.21 7.76 -6.92
N LEU A 195 17.64 8.64 -6.09
CA LEU A 195 17.10 8.31 -4.77
C LEU A 195 15.97 7.29 -4.88
N THR A 196 15.08 7.44 -5.86
CA THR A 196 14.01 6.47 -6.15
C THR A 196 14.59 5.12 -6.56
N ALA A 197 15.63 5.10 -7.41
CA ALA A 197 16.30 3.86 -7.78
C ALA A 197 16.96 3.19 -6.57
N ILE A 198 17.57 3.97 -5.67
CA ILE A 198 18.15 3.48 -4.42
C ILE A 198 17.07 2.92 -3.49
N VAL A 199 15.99 3.68 -3.24
CA VAL A 199 14.86 3.24 -2.40
C VAL A 199 14.19 2.00 -2.99
N ASN A 200 13.97 1.94 -4.29
CA ASN A 200 13.44 0.76 -4.96
C ASN A 200 14.40 -0.43 -4.85
N ALA A 201 15.71 -0.21 -5.01
CA ALA A 201 16.70 -1.26 -4.80
C ALA A 201 16.70 -1.78 -3.36
N PHE A 202 16.60 -0.89 -2.36
CA PHE A 202 16.47 -1.28 -0.95
C PHE A 202 15.14 -1.97 -0.68
N ARG A 203 14.03 -1.48 -1.22
CA ARG A 203 12.71 -2.10 -1.09
C ARG A 203 12.69 -3.48 -1.74
N ASP A 204 13.30 -3.66 -2.91
CA ASP A 204 13.41 -4.96 -3.58
C ASP A 204 14.36 -5.90 -2.83
N MET A 205 15.44 -5.38 -2.25
CA MET A 205 16.34 -6.14 -1.36
C MET A 205 15.61 -6.58 -0.08
N LEU A 206 14.84 -5.69 0.54
CA LEU A 206 14.00 -5.97 1.70
C LEU A 206 12.84 -6.91 1.34
N GLY A 207 12.27 -6.78 0.14
CA GLY A 207 11.30 -7.71 -0.42
C GLY A 207 11.88 -9.11 -0.60
N CYS A 208 13.14 -9.21 -1.06
CA CYS A 208 13.87 -10.48 -1.10
C CYS A 208 14.11 -11.07 0.30
N ILE A 209 14.44 -10.23 1.29
CA ILE A 209 14.64 -10.67 2.69
C ILE A 209 13.30 -11.10 3.31
N ALA A 210 12.21 -10.38 3.05
CA ALA A 210 10.86 -10.73 3.48
C ALA A 210 10.43 -12.05 2.83
N LYS A 211 10.71 -12.26 1.53
CA LYS A 211 10.43 -13.50 0.77
C LYS A 211 11.13 -14.73 1.36
N ILE A 212 12.36 -14.57 1.84
CA ILE A 212 13.11 -15.64 2.54
C ILE A 212 12.44 -16.01 3.87
N ARG A 213 11.77 -15.06 4.54
CA ARG A 213 11.09 -15.28 5.83
C ARG A 213 9.63 -15.73 5.71
N PHE A 214 8.88 -15.26 4.72
CA PHE A 214 7.55 -15.83 4.41
C PHE A 214 7.62 -17.33 4.06
N SER A 215 8.78 -17.80 3.57
CA SER A 215 9.04 -19.22 3.29
C SER A 215 9.38 -20.05 4.54
N CYS A 216 9.70 -19.41 5.67
CA CYS A 216 10.09 -20.04 6.94
C CYS A 216 9.50 -19.25 8.12
N VAL A 217 8.24 -19.53 8.48
CA VAL A 217 7.57 -19.17 9.75
C VAL A 217 7.94 -17.78 10.32
N GLY A 218 7.09 -16.78 10.07
CA GLY A 218 7.12 -15.49 10.78
C GLY A 218 7.18 -14.29 9.83
N VAL A 219 6.07 -13.57 9.73
CA VAL A 219 5.99 -12.27 9.07
C VAL A 219 6.72 -11.26 9.94
N VAL A 220 7.91 -10.82 9.53
CA VAL A 220 8.54 -9.66 10.15
C VAL A 220 7.95 -8.42 9.50
N GLY A 221 7.24 -7.61 10.29
CA GLY A 221 6.89 -6.25 9.92
C GLY A 221 8.17 -5.49 9.65
N VAL A 222 8.40 -5.11 8.39
CA VAL A 222 9.39 -4.08 8.08
C VAL A 222 8.74 -2.76 8.45
N GLU A 223 8.95 -2.35 9.70
CA GLU A 223 8.54 -1.05 10.19
C GLU A 223 9.46 -0.01 9.53
N PHE A 224 8.99 0.58 8.44
CA PHE A 224 9.48 1.89 8.04
C PHE A 224 8.91 2.88 9.04
N GLU A 225 9.62 3.07 10.14
CA GLU A 225 9.42 4.22 11.01
C GLU A 225 9.93 5.44 10.23
N LEU A 226 9.14 5.90 9.26
CA LEU A 226 9.26 7.27 8.79
C LEU A 226 8.96 8.11 10.03
N ARG A 227 9.96 8.86 10.50
CA ARG A 227 9.79 9.84 11.57
C ARG A 227 8.76 10.86 11.12
N SER A 228 7.48 10.55 11.34
CA SER A 228 6.41 11.52 11.41
C SER A 228 6.82 12.47 12.52
N SER A 229 7.21 13.68 12.15
CA SER A 229 7.45 14.78 13.08
C SER A 229 6.10 15.24 13.63
N ALA A 230 5.40 14.37 14.34
CA ALA A 230 4.20 14.69 15.10
C ALA A 230 4.62 15.40 16.38
N SER A 231 4.94 16.69 16.26
CA SER A 231 4.62 17.63 17.32
C SER A 231 4.39 19.01 16.73
N ARG A 232 3.13 19.35 16.49
CA ARG A 232 2.68 20.73 16.62
C ARG A 232 1.18 20.79 16.87
N VAL A 233 0.83 20.65 18.14
CA VAL A 233 -0.37 21.27 18.68
C VAL A 233 -0.23 22.77 18.43
N SER A 234 -1.17 23.35 17.68
CA SER A 234 -1.43 24.78 17.78
C SER A 234 -2.93 24.99 17.59
N SER A 235 -3.64 24.95 18.70
CA SER A 235 -4.92 25.62 18.83
C SER A 235 -4.64 27.12 18.98
N GLU A 236 -4.83 27.89 17.93
CA GLU A 236 -5.12 29.32 18.09
C GLU A 236 -5.77 29.90 16.84
N THR A 237 -7.06 30.19 16.98
CA THR A 237 -7.93 30.94 16.08
C THR A 237 -7.51 32.42 16.08
N HIS A 238 -6.36 32.72 15.47
CA HIS A 238 -6.08 34.07 15.00
C HIS A 238 -6.34 34.14 13.49
N ARG A 239 -6.99 35.23 13.04
CA ARG A 239 -7.21 35.56 11.62
C ARG A 239 -5.86 35.47 10.89
N ARG A 240 -5.59 34.31 10.29
CA ARG A 240 -4.34 34.03 9.58
C ARG A 240 -4.37 34.84 8.30
N ARG A 241 -3.37 35.70 8.15
CA ARG A 241 -3.06 36.29 6.85
C ARG A 241 -2.71 35.13 5.91
N PRO A 242 -3.25 35.08 4.69
CA PRO A 242 -2.81 34.11 3.70
C PRO A 242 -1.29 34.23 3.51
N SER A 243 -0.62 33.10 3.53
CA SER A 243 0.83 32.97 3.45
C SER A 243 1.19 31.81 2.54
N LEU A 244 1.90 32.10 1.45
CA LEU A 244 2.46 31.09 0.56
C LEU A 244 3.38 30.09 1.28
N ALA A 245 3.99 30.49 2.39
CA ALA A 245 4.77 29.56 3.21
C ALA A 245 3.89 28.46 3.83
N GLN A 246 2.61 28.73 4.10
CA GLN A 246 1.66 27.69 4.50
C GLN A 246 1.32 26.79 3.32
N ALA A 247 1.02 27.36 2.15
CA ALA A 247 0.75 26.56 0.95
C ALA A 247 1.88 25.60 0.60
N PHE A 248 3.14 25.99 0.80
CA PHE A 248 4.30 25.13 0.55
C PHE A 248 4.42 23.99 1.57
N ARG A 249 4.15 24.25 2.85
CA ARG A 249 4.05 23.19 3.86
C ARG A 249 2.91 22.23 3.57
N ASP A 250 1.75 22.75 3.17
CA ASP A 250 0.61 21.92 2.82
C ASP A 250 0.93 21.02 1.60
N CYS A 251 1.76 21.48 0.65
CA CYS A 251 2.24 20.64 -0.45
C CYS A 251 3.18 19.51 0.03
N GLU A 252 4.07 19.81 0.97
CA GLU A 252 4.95 18.82 1.61
C GLU A 252 4.12 17.76 2.36
N ASP A 253 3.14 18.19 3.16
CA ASP A 253 2.22 17.31 3.88
C ASP A 253 1.38 16.45 2.92
N ILE A 254 0.97 16.98 1.75
CA ILE A 254 0.29 16.18 0.72
C ILE A 254 1.25 15.12 0.17
N SER A 255 2.50 15.47 -0.17
CA SER A 255 3.49 14.51 -0.68
C SER A 255 3.73 13.37 0.31
N GLU A 256 3.99 13.70 1.58
CA GLU A 256 4.23 12.69 2.62
C GLU A 256 3.05 11.72 2.77
N ASN A 257 1.82 12.26 2.77
CA ASN A 257 0.61 11.44 2.83
C ASN A 257 0.41 10.58 1.57
N LEU A 258 0.76 11.07 0.38
CA LEU A 258 0.70 10.29 -0.87
C LEU A 258 1.71 9.13 -0.87
N ASN A 259 2.88 9.30 -0.26
CA ASN A 259 3.87 8.24 -0.11
C ASN A 259 3.33 7.08 0.76
N GLY A 260 2.48 7.38 1.75
CA GLY A 260 1.77 6.34 2.53
C GLY A 260 0.90 5.43 1.65
N PHE A 261 0.25 5.97 0.62
CA PHE A 261 -0.50 5.16 -0.35
C PHE A 261 0.42 4.29 -1.20
N GLU A 262 1.55 4.84 -1.67
CA GLU A 262 2.56 4.08 -2.41
C GLU A 262 3.05 2.88 -1.59
N ASP A 263 3.41 3.10 -0.33
CA ASP A 263 3.90 2.05 0.57
C ASP A 263 2.86 0.94 0.79
N ALA A 264 1.60 1.31 1.04
CA ALA A 264 0.53 0.33 1.22
C ALA A 264 0.32 -0.54 -0.03
N TRP A 265 0.34 0.07 -1.23
CA TRP A 265 0.20 -0.67 -2.48
C TRP A 265 1.44 -1.50 -2.83
N TYR A 266 2.62 -1.05 -2.40
CA TYR A 266 3.83 -1.85 -2.47
C TYR A 266 3.72 -3.12 -1.59
N CYS A 267 3.16 -3.02 -0.39
CA CYS A 267 2.89 -4.17 0.47
C CYS A 267 1.90 -5.17 -0.17
N VAL A 268 0.84 -4.69 -0.83
CA VAL A 268 -0.09 -5.56 -1.58
C VAL A 268 0.63 -6.29 -2.71
N ARG A 269 1.53 -5.60 -3.44
CA ARG A 269 2.36 -6.22 -4.49
C ARG A 269 3.24 -7.34 -3.93
N LEU A 270 3.89 -7.12 -2.79
CA LEU A 270 4.69 -8.14 -2.11
C LEU A 270 3.85 -9.33 -1.64
N ALA A 271 2.63 -9.07 -1.15
CA ALA A 271 1.70 -10.14 -0.78
C ALA A 271 1.32 -11.02 -1.97
N CYS A 272 1.08 -10.43 -3.16
CA CYS A 272 0.86 -11.19 -4.39
C CYS A 272 2.09 -12.04 -4.76
N GLU A 273 3.30 -11.50 -4.63
CA GLU A 273 4.53 -12.23 -4.93
C GLU A 273 4.76 -13.41 -3.96
N SER A 274 4.50 -13.20 -2.67
CA SER A 274 4.57 -14.25 -1.66
C SER A 274 3.55 -15.36 -1.95
N LEU A 275 2.32 -14.98 -2.32
CA LEU A 275 1.27 -15.92 -2.69
C LEU A 275 1.66 -16.76 -3.92
N LEU A 276 2.23 -16.13 -4.95
CA LEU A 276 2.75 -16.83 -6.12
C LEU A 276 3.74 -17.92 -5.72
N SER A 277 4.69 -17.56 -4.84
CA SER A 277 5.68 -18.52 -4.36
C SER A 277 5.04 -19.67 -3.57
N SER A 278 4.11 -19.39 -2.65
CA SER A 278 3.42 -20.41 -1.87
C SER A 278 2.60 -21.36 -2.74
N VAL A 279 1.88 -20.83 -3.74
CA VAL A 279 1.07 -21.65 -4.66
C VAL A 279 1.95 -22.49 -5.57
N LEU A 280 3.09 -21.97 -6.04
CA LEU A 280 4.08 -22.75 -6.80
C LEU A 280 4.68 -23.89 -5.98
N MET A 281 5.01 -23.66 -4.70
CA MET A 281 5.48 -24.72 -3.81
C MET A 281 4.38 -25.76 -3.59
N ALA A 282 3.15 -25.34 -3.30
CA ALA A 282 2.01 -26.24 -3.12
C ALA A 282 1.73 -27.07 -4.38
N LYS A 283 1.86 -26.47 -5.58
CA LYS A 283 1.77 -27.16 -6.87
C LYS A 283 2.81 -28.27 -7.01
N ASN A 284 4.00 -28.11 -6.45
CA ASN A 284 5.06 -29.13 -6.53
C ASN A 284 4.86 -30.29 -5.54
N VAL A 285 4.14 -30.06 -4.43
CA VAL A 285 3.88 -31.07 -3.38
C VAL A 285 2.42 -31.53 -3.34
N TYR A 286 1.62 -31.23 -4.38
CA TYR A 286 0.17 -31.49 -4.41
C TYR A 286 -0.21 -32.97 -4.27
N SER A 287 0.70 -33.88 -4.64
CA SER A 287 0.55 -35.33 -4.48
C SER A 287 0.65 -35.80 -3.03
N ILE A 288 1.08 -34.92 -2.11
CA ILE A 288 1.20 -35.17 -0.67
C ILE A 288 0.22 -34.25 0.06
N PRO A 289 -1.03 -34.70 0.35
CA PRO A 289 -2.09 -33.83 0.88
C PRO A 289 -1.72 -33.07 2.16
N ALA A 290 -0.97 -33.70 3.07
CA ALA A 290 -0.54 -33.07 4.31
C ALA A 290 0.46 -31.92 4.07
N ALA A 291 1.40 -32.09 3.13
CA ALA A 291 2.39 -31.06 2.78
C ALA A 291 1.73 -29.91 1.99
N HIS A 292 0.79 -30.23 1.11
CA HIS A 292 -0.05 -29.24 0.43
C HIS A 292 -0.86 -28.41 1.45
N ASP A 293 -1.56 -29.07 2.38
CA ASP A 293 -2.36 -28.41 3.41
C ASP A 293 -1.55 -27.48 4.30
N ALA A 294 -0.36 -27.93 4.73
CA ALA A 294 0.51 -27.12 5.56
C ALA A 294 0.94 -25.83 4.84
N ASN A 295 1.39 -25.94 3.59
CA ASN A 295 1.80 -24.79 2.79
C ASN A 295 0.65 -23.82 2.52
N MET A 296 -0.54 -24.33 2.20
CA MET A 296 -1.69 -23.49 1.86
C MET A 296 -2.31 -22.82 3.09
N LYS A 297 -2.39 -23.52 4.23
CA LYS A 297 -2.91 -22.94 5.49
C LYS A 297 -1.99 -21.88 6.07
N SER A 298 -0.67 -22.11 6.03
CA SER A 298 0.30 -21.12 6.48
C SER A 298 0.23 -19.83 5.66
N ALA A 299 -0.11 -19.93 4.38
CA ALA A 299 -0.31 -18.77 3.53
C ALA A 299 -1.65 -18.05 3.84
N ALA A 300 -2.71 -18.81 4.15
CA ALA A 300 -4.05 -18.27 4.42
C ALA A 300 -4.14 -17.37 5.67
N SER A 301 -3.37 -17.68 6.72
CA SER A 301 -3.35 -16.87 7.95
C SER A 301 -2.84 -15.45 7.70
N VAL A 302 -1.92 -15.28 6.74
CA VAL A 302 -1.34 -13.98 6.36
C VAL A 302 -2.32 -13.13 5.55
N TYR A 303 -3.10 -13.73 4.66
CA TYR A 303 -3.98 -12.97 3.75
C TYR A 303 -5.31 -12.58 4.37
N THR A 304 -5.75 -13.22 5.45
CA THR A 304 -7.04 -12.91 6.08
C THR A 304 -7.08 -11.46 6.60
N PRO A 305 -6.09 -10.98 7.38
CA PRO A 305 -6.01 -9.57 7.75
C PRO A 305 -5.95 -8.61 6.56
N LEU A 306 -5.21 -8.99 5.51
CA LEU A 306 -5.08 -8.17 4.29
C LEU A 306 -6.41 -8.02 3.56
N VAL A 307 -7.19 -9.10 3.43
CA VAL A 307 -8.55 -9.07 2.85
C VAL A 307 -9.43 -8.11 3.62
N GLN A 308 -9.43 -8.18 4.96
CA GLN A 308 -10.21 -7.26 5.80
C GLN A 308 -9.81 -5.80 5.57
N CYS A 309 -8.50 -5.51 5.54
CA CYS A 309 -7.99 -4.16 5.30
C CYS A 309 -8.38 -3.63 3.92
N LEU A 310 -8.25 -4.45 2.88
CA LEU A 310 -8.62 -4.09 1.51
C LEU A 310 -10.13 -3.86 1.35
N LEU A 311 -10.97 -4.68 2.00
CA LEU A 311 -12.43 -4.50 1.99
C LEU A 311 -12.84 -3.22 2.73
N ALA A 312 -12.27 -2.96 3.90
CA ALA A 312 -12.54 -1.73 4.65
C ALA A 312 -12.12 -0.49 3.84
N TYR A 313 -10.93 -0.51 3.26
CA TYR A 313 -10.43 0.56 2.40
C TYR A 313 -11.29 0.77 1.14
N ALA A 314 -11.71 -0.31 0.48
CA ALA A 314 -12.61 -0.24 -0.67
C ALA A 314 -13.97 0.39 -0.32
N ALA A 315 -14.43 0.19 0.92
CA ALA A 315 -15.64 0.81 1.46
C ALA A 315 -15.42 2.24 2.02
N GLY A 316 -14.18 2.74 2.03
CA GLY A 316 -13.83 4.03 2.65
C GLY A 316 -13.94 4.02 4.17
N LYS A 317 -13.72 2.87 4.81
CA LYS A 317 -13.82 2.67 6.27
C LYS A 317 -12.47 2.29 6.87
N SER A 318 -12.32 2.52 8.18
CA SER A 318 -11.16 1.99 8.90
C SER A 318 -11.32 0.48 9.13
N PRO A 319 -10.25 -0.33 9.00
CA PRO A 319 -10.26 -1.74 9.40
C PRO A 319 -10.19 -1.94 10.93
N LEU A 320 -10.12 -0.86 11.70
CA LEU A 320 -10.15 -0.88 13.17
C LEU A 320 -11.58 -0.69 13.75
N ASP A 321 -12.54 -0.31 12.92
CA ASP A 321 -13.95 -0.14 13.28
C ASP A 321 -14.72 -1.46 13.18
#